data_AF-A0A8T4ADH8-F1
#
_entry.id   AF-A0A8T4ADH8-F1
#
_cell.length_a   1.000
_cell.length_b   1.000
_cell.length_c   1.000
_cell.angle_alpha   90.00
_cell.angle_beta   90.00
_cell.angle_gamma   90.00
#
_symmetry.space_group_name_H-M   'P 1'
#
loop_
_entity.id
_entity.type
_entity.pdbx_description
1 polymer ?
#
loop_
_entity_poly.entity_id
_entity_poly.type
_entity_poly.pdbx_seq_one_letter_code
_entity_poly.pdbx_strand_id
1 'polypeptide(L)'
;LRESLITLVEAEKDKTAEQMDERKAEFMRLKIEGMRDCAELIAVVLAPDDGTVFGRRTMPEEMALCSVSCAIENMWLAARSENLGMGWVSFFEPKDVATLLECPEGAKPIALLCLGPVKAFYDKPMLESEGWRKREAMSVVLGDNHYPMAQST
;
A
#
# COMPACT_ATOMS: atom_id res chain seq x y z
N LEU A 1 -6.58 -14.12 -14.15
CA LEU A 1 -5.66 -13.64 -13.09
C LEU A 1 -6.13 -12.32 -12.47
N ARG A 2 -6.22 -11.20 -13.21
CA ARG A 2 -6.67 -9.90 -12.67
C ARG A 2 -8.00 -9.99 -11.89
N GLU A 3 -9.04 -10.56 -12.48
CA GLU A 3 -10.33 -10.73 -11.78
C GLU A 3 -10.23 -11.59 -10.52
N SER A 4 -9.39 -12.62 -10.52
CA SER A 4 -9.16 -13.45 -9.33
C SER A 4 -8.51 -12.66 -8.20
N LEU A 5 -7.53 -11.79 -8.51
CA LEU A 5 -6.95 -10.87 -7.53
C LEU A 5 -7.99 -9.88 -7.01
N ILE A 6 -8.87 -9.38 -7.88
CA ILE A 6 -9.95 -8.48 -7.47
C ILE A 6 -10.91 -9.19 -6.52
N THR A 7 -11.28 -10.45 -6.77
CA THR A 7 -12.12 -11.22 -5.85
C THR A 7 -11.48 -11.36 -4.47
N LEU A 8 -10.16 -11.61 -4.40
CA LEU A 8 -9.44 -11.63 -3.12
C LEU A 8 -9.49 -10.27 -2.42
N VAL A 9 -9.33 -9.19 -3.20
CA VAL A 9 -9.35 -7.82 -2.67
C VAL A 9 -10.73 -7.40 -2.18
N GLU A 10 -11.79 -7.74 -2.90
CA GLU A 10 -13.16 -7.48 -2.50
C GLU A 10 -13.53 -8.24 -1.23
N ALA A 11 -13.16 -9.52 -1.13
CA ALA A 11 -13.39 -10.31 0.08
C ALA A 11 -12.67 -9.70 1.30
N GLU A 12 -11.44 -9.21 1.15
CA GLU A 12 -10.70 -8.61 2.26
C GLU A 12 -11.20 -7.20 2.63
N LYS A 13 -11.71 -6.44 1.65
CA LYS A 13 -12.42 -5.18 1.90
C LYS A 13 -13.66 -5.42 2.76
N ASP A 14 -14.45 -6.45 2.46
CA ASP A 14 -15.65 -6.78 3.24
C ASP A 14 -15.30 -7.17 4.68
N LYS A 15 -14.30 -8.03 4.89
CA LYS A 15 -13.79 -8.37 6.24
C LYS A 15 -13.27 -7.14 6.98
N THR A 16 -12.53 -6.26 6.30
CA THR A 16 -12.03 -5.01 6.91
C THR A 16 -13.19 -4.10 7.31
N ALA A 17 -14.22 -4.00 6.49
CA ALA A 17 -15.41 -3.21 6.77
C ALA A 17 -16.20 -3.76 7.99
N GLU A 18 -16.17 -5.07 8.25
CA GLU A 18 -16.74 -5.67 9.46
C GLU A 18 -16.00 -5.27 10.75
N GLN A 19 -14.74 -4.85 10.65
CA GLN A 19 -13.95 -4.35 11.79
C GLN A 19 -14.15 -2.83 12.03
N MET A 20 -14.95 -2.16 11.21
CA MET A 20 -15.24 -0.73 11.35
C MET A 20 -16.63 -0.57 11.93
N ASP A 21 -16.74 0.00 13.13
CA ASP A 21 -18.03 0.25 13.78
C ASP A 21 -18.78 1.40 13.07
N GLU A 22 -18.66 2.62 13.59
CA GLU A 22 -19.47 3.78 13.16
C GLU A 22 -19.12 4.29 11.76
N ARG A 23 -17.93 3.94 11.24
CA ARG A 23 -17.41 4.44 9.96
C ARG A 23 -17.52 3.46 8.80
N LYS A 24 -18.13 2.29 8.98
CA LYS A 24 -18.31 1.28 7.92
C LYS A 24 -18.93 1.86 6.65
N ALA A 25 -20.02 2.61 6.81
CA ALA A 25 -20.75 3.18 5.68
C ALA A 25 -19.96 4.28 4.95
N GLU A 26 -19.07 4.99 5.64
CA GLU A 26 -18.15 5.95 5.04
C GLU A 26 -17.03 5.22 4.29
N PHE A 27 -16.44 4.19 4.89
CA PHE A 27 -15.39 3.36 4.28
C PHE A 27 -15.83 2.74 2.96
N MET A 28 -17.02 2.13 2.93
CA MET A 28 -17.56 1.48 1.73
C MET A 28 -17.87 2.47 0.59
N ARG A 29 -17.98 3.77 0.88
CA ARG A 29 -18.17 4.82 -0.14
C ARG A 29 -16.85 5.30 -0.74
N LEU A 30 -15.72 5.07 -0.07
CA LEU A 30 -14.41 5.46 -0.58
C LEU A 30 -14.01 4.54 -1.72
N LYS A 31 -13.58 5.14 -2.85
CA LYS A 31 -12.92 4.39 -3.92
C LYS A 31 -11.51 4.02 -3.48
N ILE A 32 -11.38 2.86 -2.85
CA ILE A 32 -10.13 2.37 -2.23
C ILE A 32 -9.28 1.46 -3.12
N GLU A 33 -9.73 1.16 -4.33
CA GLU A 33 -8.94 0.45 -5.35
C GLU A 33 -9.33 0.90 -6.78
N GLY A 34 -8.48 0.59 -7.76
CA GLY A 34 -8.69 0.90 -9.17
C GLY A 34 -8.27 -0.25 -10.10
N MET A 35 -8.31 -1.49 -9.62
CA MET A 35 -7.74 -2.66 -10.29
C MET A 35 -8.42 -3.00 -11.61
N ARG A 36 -9.72 -2.75 -11.73
CA ARG A 36 -10.46 -2.92 -13.00
C ARG A 36 -10.16 -1.80 -14.00
N ASP A 37 -10.00 -0.57 -13.51
CA ASP A 37 -9.85 0.62 -14.34
C ASP A 37 -8.41 0.91 -14.73
N CYS A 38 -7.43 0.33 -14.04
CA CYS A 38 -6.02 0.55 -14.32
C CYS A 38 -5.60 -0.10 -15.64
N ALA A 39 -4.67 0.57 -16.33
CA ALA A 39 -4.06 -0.01 -17.53
C ALA A 39 -3.25 -1.24 -17.13
N GLU A 40 -2.36 -1.09 -16.16
CA GLU A 40 -1.51 -2.15 -15.64
C GLU A 40 -1.74 -2.40 -14.16
N LEU A 41 -1.81 -3.70 -13.81
CA LEU A 41 -1.87 -4.16 -12.43
C LEU A 41 -0.57 -4.91 -12.14
N ILE A 42 0.22 -4.38 -11.21
CA ILE A 42 1.55 -4.91 -10.87
C ILE A 42 1.49 -5.50 -9.46
N ALA A 43 1.79 -6.79 -9.33
CA ALA A 43 1.99 -7.41 -8.03
C ALA A 43 3.45 -7.27 -7.59
N VAL A 44 3.66 -6.67 -6.41
CA VAL A 44 4.98 -6.52 -5.82
C VAL A 44 5.15 -7.59 -4.75
N VAL A 45 6.14 -8.45 -4.95
CA VAL A 45 6.42 -9.63 -4.13
C VAL A 45 7.83 -9.54 -3.59
N LEU A 46 7.98 -9.63 -2.28
CA LEU A 46 9.27 -9.89 -1.66
C LEU A 46 9.69 -11.31 -2.00
N ALA A 47 10.88 -11.46 -2.58
CA ALA A 47 11.47 -12.76 -2.83
C ALA A 47 11.74 -13.49 -1.50
N PRO A 48 11.85 -14.84 -1.52
CA PRO A 48 12.30 -15.60 -0.36
C PRO A 48 13.66 -15.09 0.12
N ASP A 49 13.89 -15.19 1.42
CA ASP A 49 15.16 -14.75 1.99
C ASP A 49 16.33 -15.57 1.43
N ASP A 50 17.34 -14.89 0.88
CA ASP A 50 18.51 -15.48 0.25
C ASP A 50 19.68 -15.68 1.23
N GLY A 51 19.48 -15.34 2.50
CA GLY A 51 20.49 -15.43 3.55
C GLY A 51 21.51 -14.29 3.55
N THR A 52 21.25 -13.20 2.80
CA THR A 52 22.11 -12.01 2.83
C THR A 52 22.20 -11.43 4.24
N VAL A 53 23.41 -11.37 4.79
CA VAL A 53 23.65 -10.88 6.16
C VAL A 53 23.98 -9.38 6.19
N PHE A 54 24.71 -8.89 5.19
CA PHE A 54 25.14 -7.49 5.18
C PHE A 54 23.93 -6.54 5.08
N GLY A 55 23.82 -5.61 6.02
CA GLY A 55 22.68 -4.71 6.11
C GLY A 55 21.36 -5.35 6.57
N ARG A 56 21.31 -6.67 6.77
CA ARG A 56 20.09 -7.44 7.08
C ARG A 56 20.20 -8.32 8.34
N ARG A 57 21.37 -8.40 8.99
CA ARG A 57 21.61 -9.30 10.15
C ARG A 57 20.60 -9.18 11.30
N THR A 58 20.21 -7.96 11.68
CA THR A 58 19.34 -7.72 12.85
C THR A 58 17.89 -7.42 12.49
N MET A 59 17.65 -7.04 11.24
CA MET A 59 16.34 -6.62 10.71
C MET A 59 16.18 -7.16 9.28
N PRO A 60 16.20 -8.49 9.10
CA PRO A 60 16.32 -9.08 7.76
C PRO A 60 15.10 -8.83 6.89
N GLU A 61 13.90 -8.94 7.46
CA GLU A 61 12.65 -8.72 6.74
C GLU A 61 12.36 -7.22 6.59
N GLU A 62 12.58 -6.43 7.64
CA GLU A 62 12.29 -4.99 7.63
C GLU A 62 13.18 -4.25 6.63
N MET A 63 14.46 -4.61 6.52
CA MET A 63 15.36 -3.98 5.55
C MET A 63 15.01 -4.37 4.11
N ALA A 64 14.48 -5.58 3.89
CA ALA A 64 13.92 -5.97 2.59
C ALA A 64 12.65 -5.16 2.27
N LEU A 65 11.76 -4.99 3.25
CA LEU A 65 10.55 -4.14 3.15
C LEU A 65 10.90 -2.67 2.85
N CYS A 66 11.89 -2.10 3.53
CA CYS A 66 12.37 -0.73 3.25
C CYS A 66 12.89 -0.62 1.81
N SER A 67 13.68 -1.59 1.36
CA SER A 67 14.25 -1.58 0.00
C SER A 67 13.18 -1.60 -1.08
N VAL A 68 12.18 -2.49 -0.95
CA VAL A 68 11.08 -2.54 -1.91
C VAL A 68 10.15 -1.32 -1.81
N SER A 69 9.98 -0.75 -0.60
CA SER A 69 9.22 0.50 -0.44
C SER A 69 9.87 1.67 -1.21
N CYS A 70 11.21 1.78 -1.17
CA CYS A 70 11.94 2.74 -2.00
C CYS A 70 11.78 2.48 -3.50
N ALA A 71 11.73 1.22 -3.92
CA ALA A 71 11.49 0.88 -5.33
C ALA A 71 10.08 1.29 -5.78
N ILE A 72 9.06 1.03 -4.95
CA ILE A 72 7.68 1.47 -5.21
C ILE A 72 7.61 2.99 -5.28
N GLU A 73 8.25 3.71 -4.36
CA GLU A 73 8.25 5.18 -4.38
C GLU A 73 8.93 5.75 -5.63
N ASN A 74 10.05 5.17 -6.07
CA ASN A 74 10.68 5.54 -7.34
C ASN A 74 9.73 5.34 -8.53
N MET A 75 9.02 4.22 -8.58
CA MET A 75 7.98 3.99 -9.60
C MET A 75 6.86 5.02 -9.51
N TRP A 76 6.47 5.43 -8.31
CA TRP A 76 5.40 6.41 -8.10
C TRP A 76 5.78 7.78 -8.65
N LEU A 77 7.00 8.23 -8.34
CA LEU A 77 7.53 9.51 -8.82
C LEU A 77 7.71 9.50 -10.34
N ALA A 78 8.22 8.39 -10.91
CA ALA A 78 8.36 8.24 -12.36
C ALA A 78 6.99 8.22 -13.07
N ALA A 79 6.02 7.47 -12.55
CA ALA A 79 4.65 7.48 -13.07
C ALA A 79 4.08 8.90 -13.07
N ARG A 80 4.28 9.65 -11.97
CA ARG A 80 3.81 11.03 -11.86
C ARG A 80 4.46 11.96 -12.88
N SER A 81 5.77 11.84 -13.15
CA SER A 81 6.45 12.66 -14.17
C SER A 81 5.97 12.34 -15.58
N GLU A 82 5.59 11.09 -15.83
CA GLU A 82 5.01 10.63 -17.10
C GLU A 82 3.49 10.85 -17.19
N ASN A 83 2.91 11.64 -16.27
CA ASN A 83 1.48 11.95 -16.20
C ASN A 83 0.58 10.70 -16.07
N LEU A 84 1.09 9.65 -15.45
CA LEU A 84 0.35 8.45 -15.05
C LEU A 84 0.00 8.54 -13.55
N GLY A 85 -1.18 8.03 -13.21
CA GLY A 85 -1.55 7.76 -11.83
C GLY A 85 -1.07 6.39 -11.39
N MET A 86 -0.59 6.31 -10.15
CA MET A 86 -0.33 5.04 -9.48
C MET A 86 -1.05 5.01 -8.14
N GLY A 87 -1.65 3.87 -7.80
CA GLY A 87 -2.35 3.65 -6.53
C GLY A 87 -1.98 2.31 -5.90
N TRP A 88 -1.76 2.32 -4.59
CA TRP A 88 -1.47 1.12 -3.80
C TRP A 88 -2.76 0.51 -3.27
N VAL A 89 -2.97 -0.78 -3.55
CA VAL A 89 -4.03 -1.61 -2.96
C VAL A 89 -3.39 -2.62 -2.00
N SER A 90 -3.84 -2.62 -0.75
CA SER A 90 -3.32 -3.46 0.34
C SER A 90 -4.38 -4.28 1.06
N PHE A 91 -5.61 -4.33 0.54
CA PHE A 91 -6.69 -5.15 1.09
C PHE A 91 -6.60 -6.55 0.50
N PHE A 92 -5.68 -7.39 0.98
CA PHE A 92 -5.61 -8.80 0.59
C PHE A 92 -4.82 -9.60 1.62
N GLU A 93 -5.09 -10.90 1.71
CA GLU A 93 -4.25 -11.81 2.47
C GLU A 93 -3.02 -12.23 1.64
N PRO A 94 -1.78 -11.96 2.11
CA PRO A 94 -0.57 -12.26 1.33
C PRO A 94 -0.45 -13.71 0.88
N LYS A 95 -0.93 -14.67 1.70
CA LYS A 95 -0.89 -16.10 1.38
C LYS A 95 -1.78 -16.48 0.20
N ASP A 96 -2.97 -15.88 0.12
CA ASP A 96 -3.92 -16.16 -0.97
C ASP A 96 -3.39 -15.62 -2.28
N VAL A 97 -2.83 -14.40 -2.26
CA VAL A 97 -2.17 -13.81 -3.44
C VAL A 97 -0.93 -14.62 -3.83
N ALA A 98 -0.12 -15.08 -2.88
CA ALA A 98 1.07 -15.88 -3.16
C ALA A 98 0.68 -17.21 -3.84
N THR A 99 -0.37 -17.87 -3.34
CA THR A 99 -0.91 -19.10 -3.91
C THR A 99 -1.42 -18.86 -5.33
N LEU A 100 -2.21 -17.79 -5.54
CA LEU A 100 -2.76 -17.45 -6.85
C LEU A 100 -1.67 -17.10 -7.89
N LEU A 101 -0.56 -16.51 -7.45
CA LEU A 101 0.57 -16.15 -8.28
C LEU A 101 1.63 -17.26 -8.39
N GLU A 102 1.36 -18.46 -7.84
CA GLU A 102 2.29 -19.59 -7.82
C GLU A 102 3.68 -19.21 -7.27
N CYS A 103 3.70 -18.34 -6.27
CA CYS A 103 4.93 -17.87 -5.65
C CYS A 103 5.67 -19.01 -4.92
N PRO A 104 7.00 -19.01 -4.92
CA PRO A 104 7.78 -19.99 -4.17
C PRO A 104 7.59 -19.82 -2.65
N GLU A 105 7.91 -20.86 -1.90
CA GLU A 105 7.88 -20.82 -0.43
C GLU A 105 8.76 -19.68 0.10
N GLY A 106 8.25 -18.94 1.08
CA GLY A 106 8.92 -17.78 1.67
C GLY A 106 8.74 -16.46 0.91
N ALA A 107 8.19 -16.47 -0.31
CA ALA A 107 7.83 -15.24 -1.01
C ALA A 107 6.59 -14.59 -0.41
N LYS A 108 6.56 -13.25 -0.38
CA LYS A 108 5.51 -12.48 0.29
C LYS A 108 5.01 -11.34 -0.58
N PRO A 109 3.80 -11.44 -1.16
CA PRO A 109 3.13 -10.30 -1.79
C PRO A 109 2.92 -9.17 -0.77
N ILE A 110 3.32 -7.96 -1.12
CA ILE A 110 3.24 -6.78 -0.23
C ILE A 110 2.41 -5.63 -0.80
N ALA A 111 2.22 -5.57 -2.12
CA ALA A 111 1.45 -4.52 -2.77
C ALA A 111 0.82 -5.02 -4.08
N LEU A 112 -0.37 -4.50 -4.38
CA LEU A 112 -0.94 -4.51 -5.73
C LEU A 112 -0.99 -3.07 -6.20
N LEU A 113 -0.23 -2.73 -7.24
CA LEU A 113 -0.13 -1.38 -7.77
C LEU A 113 -0.99 -1.25 -9.03
N CYS A 114 -1.92 -0.30 -8.99
CA CYS A 114 -2.72 0.11 -10.13
C CYS A 114 -2.01 1.26 -10.85
N LEU A 115 -1.59 1.07 -12.10
CA LEU A 115 -0.89 2.07 -12.91
C LEU A 115 -1.72 2.39 -14.17
N GLY A 116 -1.83 3.67 -14.54
CA GLY A 116 -2.49 4.04 -15.78
C GLY A 116 -2.72 5.53 -15.98
N PRO A 117 -3.26 5.91 -17.15
CA PRO A 117 -3.58 7.30 -17.44
C PRO A 117 -4.68 7.82 -16.51
N VAL A 118 -4.54 9.07 -16.07
CA VAL A 118 -5.52 9.75 -15.23
C VAL A 118 -6.06 10.99 -15.91
N LYS A 119 -7.34 11.31 -15.65
CA LYS A 119 -7.96 12.54 -16.17
C LYS A 119 -7.43 13.80 -15.48
N ALA A 120 -7.14 13.69 -14.18
CA ALA A 120 -6.61 14.77 -13.36
C ALA A 120 -5.98 14.18 -12.09
N PHE A 121 -5.13 14.97 -11.43
CA PHE A 121 -4.65 14.70 -10.07
C PHE A 121 -5.41 15.58 -9.09
N TYR A 122 -5.66 15.09 -7.88
CA TYR A 122 -6.27 15.88 -6.82
C TYR A 122 -5.28 16.90 -6.24
N ASP A 123 -5.79 18.07 -5.84
CA ASP A 123 -4.97 19.12 -5.22
C ASP A 123 -4.51 18.76 -3.80
N LYS A 124 -5.19 17.81 -3.15
CA LYS A 124 -4.90 17.30 -1.80
C LYS A 124 -5.29 15.83 -1.66
N PRO A 125 -4.80 15.11 -0.63
CA PRO A 125 -5.16 13.71 -0.42
C PRO A 125 -6.68 13.49 -0.35
N MET A 126 -7.18 12.44 -1.00
CA MET A 126 -8.61 12.10 -1.00
C MET A 126 -9.15 11.92 0.42
N LEU A 127 -8.41 11.20 1.29
CA LEU A 127 -8.80 10.99 2.68
C LEU A 127 -8.92 12.28 3.50
N GLU A 128 -8.18 13.33 3.13
CA GLU A 128 -8.34 14.65 3.73
C GLU A 128 -9.56 15.39 3.20
N SER A 129 -9.84 15.26 1.89
CA SER A 129 -11.02 15.82 1.24
C SER A 129 -12.32 15.24 1.80
N GLU A 130 -12.32 13.93 2.07
CA GLU A 130 -13.46 13.19 2.62
C GLU A 130 -13.55 13.29 4.16
N GLY A 131 -12.71 14.10 4.81
CA GLY A 131 -12.71 14.26 6.27
C GLY A 131 -12.31 12.99 7.03
N TRP A 132 -11.64 12.04 6.37
CA TRP A 132 -11.24 10.76 6.96
C TRP A 132 -10.09 10.90 7.94
N ARG A 133 -9.05 11.65 7.54
CA ARG A 133 -7.84 11.96 8.31
C ARG A 133 -7.31 13.32 7.87
N LYS A 134 -6.55 14.00 8.73
CA LYS A 134 -5.79 15.21 8.38
C LYS A 134 -4.30 14.89 8.38
N ARG A 135 -3.53 15.66 7.61
CA ARG A 135 -2.07 15.59 7.66
C ARG A 135 -1.58 15.98 9.06
N GLU A 136 -0.72 15.15 9.63
CA GLU A 136 -0.07 15.43 10.92
C GLU A 136 0.93 16.59 10.81
N ALA A 137 1.09 17.35 11.89
CA ALA A 137 2.10 18.40 11.96
C ALA A 137 3.51 17.81 12.03
N MET A 138 4.50 18.52 11.46
CA MET A 138 5.90 18.07 11.46
C MET A 138 6.43 17.77 12.87
N SER A 139 6.02 18.56 13.86
CA SER A 139 6.41 18.40 15.27
C SER A 139 5.96 17.08 15.90
N VAL A 140 5.00 16.37 15.28
CA VAL A 140 4.52 15.06 15.73
C VAL A 140 5.46 13.94 15.25
N VAL A 141 6.13 14.12 14.11
CA VAL A 141 6.94 13.08 13.44
C VAL A 141 8.45 13.36 13.46
N LEU A 142 8.86 14.61 13.72
CA LEU A 142 10.26 15.02 13.80
C LEU A 142 10.67 15.16 15.27
N GLY A 143 11.57 14.28 15.71
CA GLY A 143 12.25 14.40 17.01
C GLY A 143 13.68 14.88 16.85
N ASP A 144 14.21 15.55 17.88
CA ASP A 144 15.62 15.88 18.01
C ASP A 144 16.23 15.05 19.14
N ASN A 145 17.15 14.16 18.79
CA ASN A 145 17.82 13.17 19.66
C ASN A 145 16.92 12.14 20.37
N HIS A 146 15.61 12.36 20.48
CA HIS A 146 14.65 11.49 21.16
C HIS A 146 13.33 11.38 20.39
N TYR A 147 12.54 10.36 20.70
CA TYR A 147 11.21 10.19 20.12
C TYR A 147 10.32 11.39 20.43
N PRO A 148 9.61 11.97 19.44
CA PRO A 148 8.70 13.09 19.69
C PRO A 148 7.54 12.62 20.57
N MET A 149 7.49 13.11 21.81
CA MET A 149 6.34 12.87 22.67
C MET A 149 5.17 13.70 22.17
N ALA A 150 4.00 13.08 22.00
CA ALA A 150 2.78 13.79 21.64
C ALA A 150 2.56 14.93 22.65
N GLN A 151 2.45 16.16 22.18
CA GLN A 151 2.03 17.26 23.02
C GLN A 151 0.56 17.01 23.36
N SER A 152 0.27 16.72 24.63
CA SER A 152 -1.12 16.62 25.10
C SER A 152 -1.81 17.97 24.88
N THR A 153 -2.67 18.05 23.86
CA THR A 153 -3.70 19.10 23.74
C THR A 153 -4.84 18.83 24.69
#